data_AF-A0A2A9FRC2-F1
#
_entry.id   AF-A0A2A9FRC2-F1
#
_cell.length_a   1.000
_cell.length_b   1.000
_cell.length_c   1.000
_cell.angle_alpha   90.00
_cell.angle_beta   90.00
_cell.angle_gamma   90.00
#
_symmetry.space_group_name_H-M   'P 1'
#
loop_
_entity.id
_entity.type
_entity.pdbx_description
1 polymer ?
#
loop_
_entity_poly.entity_id
_entity_poly.type
_entity_poly.pdbx_seq_one_letter_code
_entity_poly.pdbx_strand_id
1 'polypeptide(L)'
;MNELMTQAIDLMIAGMGFVFAFLIVLVFATLIMSKLLNRFTAPEPATPARTSRAKPKAKPSVDPDVAEAIKQAVAQFRSRHKK
;
A
#
# COMPACT_ATOMS: atom_id res chain seq x y z
N MET A 1 33.24 -39.62 -20.33
CA MET A 1 32.09 -38.88 -19.75
C MET A 1 31.12 -39.92 -19.28
N ASN A 2 31.29 -40.26 -18.01
CA ASN A 2 31.04 -41.59 -17.47
C ASN A 2 29.61 -41.66 -16.95
N GLU A 3 28.98 -42.83 -17.01
CA GLU A 3 27.60 -43.12 -16.56
C GLU A 3 27.15 -42.34 -15.30
N LEU A 4 28.05 -42.21 -14.32
CA LEU A 4 27.82 -41.47 -13.08
C LEU A 4 27.44 -40.00 -13.29
N MET A 5 28.03 -39.33 -14.29
CA MET A 5 27.71 -37.95 -14.63
C MET A 5 26.30 -37.85 -15.22
N THR A 6 25.93 -38.78 -16.09
CA THR A 6 24.56 -38.84 -16.67
C THR A 6 23.53 -39.12 -15.57
N GLN A 7 23.82 -40.06 -14.67
CA GLN A 7 22.93 -40.38 -13.56
C GLN A 7 22.78 -39.22 -12.56
N ALA A 8 23.85 -38.46 -12.32
CA ALA A 8 23.81 -37.25 -11.51
C ALA A 8 22.95 -36.15 -12.16
N ILE A 9 23.04 -35.98 -13.48
CA ILE A 9 22.22 -35.03 -14.24
C ILE A 9 20.75 -35.45 -14.22
N ASP A 10 20.45 -36.74 -14.44
CA ASP A 10 19.09 -37.26 -14.37
C ASP A 10 18.48 -37.07 -12.99
N LEU A 11 19.25 -37.32 -11.92
CA LEU A 11 18.81 -37.08 -10.54
C LEU A 11 18.55 -35.59 -10.29
N MET A 12 19.41 -34.70 -10.80
CA MET A 12 19.22 -33.25 -10.67
C MET A 12 17.94 -32.80 -11.40
N ILE A 13 17.71 -33.26 -12.63
CA ILE A 13 16.52 -32.91 -13.40
C ILE A 13 15.26 -33.48 -12.75
N ALA A 14 15.29 -34.74 -12.30
CA ALA A 14 14.16 -35.37 -11.63
C ALA A 14 13.83 -34.68 -10.30
N GLY A 15 14.85 -34.40 -9.47
CA GLY A 15 14.67 -33.72 -8.19
C GLY A 15 14.21 -32.28 -8.34
N MET A 16 14.89 -31.50 -9.19
CA MET A 16 14.55 -30.10 -9.45
C MET A 16 13.18 -29.97 -10.14
N GLY A 17 12.87 -30.87 -11.08
CA GLY A 17 11.60 -30.91 -11.80
C GLY A 17 10.42 -31.23 -10.89
N PHE A 18 10.57 -32.20 -9.98
CA PHE A 18 9.54 -32.52 -8.99
C PHE A 18 9.27 -31.34 -8.05
N VAL A 19 10.33 -30.72 -7.51
CA VAL A 19 10.19 -29.54 -6.65
C VAL A 19 9.52 -28.40 -7.41
N PHE A 20 9.93 -28.14 -8.65
CA PHE A 20 9.32 -27.09 -9.47
C PHE A 20 7.83 -27.34 -9.73
N ALA A 21 7.46 -28.57 -10.11
CA ALA A 21 6.07 -28.96 -10.30
C ALA A 21 5.25 -28.82 -9.00
N PHE A 22 5.82 -29.24 -7.87
CA PHE A 22 5.19 -29.10 -6.56
C PHE A 22 4.95 -27.62 -6.19
N LEU A 23 5.95 -26.76 -6.41
CA LEU A 23 5.80 -25.32 -6.20
C LEU A 23 4.72 -24.71 -7.11
N ILE A 24 4.64 -25.11 -8.38
CA ILE A 24 3.57 -24.68 -9.29
C ILE A 24 2.20 -25.05 -8.69
N VAL A 25 2.03 -26.29 -8.24
CA VAL A 25 0.78 -26.75 -7.61
C VAL A 25 0.46 -25.92 -6.36
N LEU A 26 1.46 -25.64 -5.51
CA LEU A 26 1.27 -24.79 -4.33
C LEU A 26 0.88 -23.35 -4.68
N VAL A 27 1.48 -22.78 -5.73
CA VAL A 27 1.10 -21.44 -6.21
C VAL A 27 -0.37 -21.46 -6.67
N PHE A 28 -0.79 -22.47 -7.44
CA PHE A 28 -2.20 -22.59 -7.81
C PHE A 28 -3.11 -22.78 -6.59
N ALA A 29 -2.71 -23.57 -5.60
CA ALA A 29 -3.48 -23.76 -4.39
C ALA A 29 -3.66 -22.45 -3.61
N THR A 30 -2.60 -21.65 -3.47
CA THR A 30 -2.67 -20.34 -2.80
C THR A 30 -3.47 -19.32 -3.61
N LEU A 31 -3.40 -19.34 -4.95
CA LEU A 31 -4.24 -18.52 -5.82
C LEU A 31 -5.73 -18.90 -5.72
N ILE A 32 -6.03 -20.20 -5.69
CA ILE A 32 -7.39 -20.70 -5.46
C ILE A 32 -7.87 -20.24 -4.09
N MET A 33 -7.08 -20.42 -3.03
CA MET A 33 -7.41 -19.94 -1.70
C MET A 33 -7.70 -18.43 -1.70
N SER A 34 -6.84 -17.62 -2.32
CA SER A 34 -7.06 -16.17 -2.46
C SER A 34 -8.35 -15.83 -3.20
N LYS A 35 -8.66 -16.55 -4.27
CA LYS A 35 -9.90 -16.37 -5.05
C LYS A 35 -11.14 -16.80 -4.28
N LEU A 36 -11.05 -17.91 -3.54
CA LEU A 36 -12.13 -18.39 -2.68
C LEU A 36 -12.39 -17.39 -1.56
N LEU A 37 -11.35 -16.88 -0.90
CA LEU A 37 -11.48 -15.84 0.11
C LEU A 37 -12.14 -14.59 -0.50
N ASN A 38 -11.61 -14.01 -1.58
CA ASN A 38 -12.23 -12.83 -2.22
C ASN A 38 -13.68 -13.05 -2.68
N ARG A 39 -14.08 -14.30 -2.96
CA ARG A 39 -15.45 -14.63 -3.40
C ARG A 39 -16.40 -14.90 -2.24
N PHE A 40 -15.92 -15.51 -1.15
CA PHE A 40 -16.76 -15.95 -0.03
C PHE A 40 -16.70 -15.02 1.19
N THR A 41 -15.67 -14.19 1.32
CA THR A 41 -15.61 -13.13 2.33
C THR A 41 -16.17 -11.84 1.72
N ALA A 42 -17.07 -11.15 2.43
CA ALA A 42 -17.58 -9.84 2.02
C ALA A 42 -16.40 -8.89 1.77
N PRO A 43 -16.48 -7.98 0.78
CA PRO A 43 -15.43 -7.00 0.55
C PRO A 43 -15.14 -6.26 1.85
N GLU A 44 -13.95 -6.47 2.41
CA GLU A 44 -13.46 -5.61 3.47
C GLU A 44 -13.55 -4.17 2.91
N PRO A 45 -14.15 -3.21 3.64
CA PRO A 45 -14.24 -1.84 3.17
C PRO A 45 -12.83 -1.42 2.80
N ALA A 46 -12.63 -1.11 1.51
CA ALA A 46 -11.31 -0.90 0.94
C ALA A 46 -10.49 -0.03 1.88
N THR A 47 -9.50 -0.63 2.55
CA THR A 47 -8.46 0.16 3.21
C THR A 47 -7.89 0.99 2.07
N PRO A 48 -8.05 2.33 2.09
CA PRO A 48 -7.66 3.14 0.95
C PRO A 48 -6.22 2.79 0.64
N ALA A 49 -6.00 2.26 -0.57
CA ALA A 49 -4.67 1.97 -1.08
C ALA A 49 -3.82 3.17 -0.70
N ARG A 50 -2.70 2.93 0.00
CA ARG A 50 -1.80 4.02 0.44
C ARG A 50 -1.47 4.83 -0.80
N THR A 51 -2.23 5.91 -0.99
CA THR A 51 -2.06 6.79 -2.13
C THR A 51 -0.63 7.26 -2.05
N SER A 52 0.08 7.17 -3.18
CA SER A 52 1.30 7.92 -3.39
C SER A 52 1.14 9.29 -2.72
N ARG A 53 2.06 9.57 -1.79
CA ARG A 53 2.12 10.72 -0.90
C ARG A 53 1.34 11.90 -1.49
N ALA A 54 0.18 12.18 -0.90
CA ALA A 54 -0.61 13.35 -1.28
C ALA A 54 0.33 14.57 -1.29
N LYS A 55 0.42 15.27 -2.43
CA LYS A 55 1.05 16.59 -2.48
C LYS A 55 0.42 17.42 -1.36
N PRO A 56 1.21 18.18 -0.56
CA PRO A 56 0.64 19.04 0.46
C PRO A 56 -0.39 19.93 -0.23
N LYS A 57 -1.66 19.85 0.20
CA LYS A 57 -2.66 20.83 -0.20
C LYS A 57 -2.07 22.19 0.16
N ALA A 58 -1.90 23.07 -0.83
CA ALA A 58 -1.56 24.46 -0.56
C ALA A 58 -2.56 24.98 0.48
N LYS A 59 -2.03 25.59 1.55
CA LYS A 59 -2.85 26.12 2.65
C LYS A 59 -3.97 26.98 2.06
N PRO A 60 -5.21 26.87 2.55
CA PRO A 60 -6.30 27.70 2.05
C PRO A 60 -5.89 29.17 2.17
N SER A 61 -6.07 29.93 1.09
CA SER A 61 -6.04 31.39 1.12
C SER A 61 -6.83 31.85 2.34
N VAL A 62 -6.23 32.72 3.17
CA VAL A 62 -6.82 33.15 4.44
C VAL A 62 -8.29 33.50 4.24
N ASP A 63 -9.14 32.82 5.02
CA ASP A 63 -10.58 33.00 4.98
C ASP A 63 -10.91 34.48 5.30
N PRO A 64 -11.71 35.18 4.47
CA PRO A 64 -12.06 36.58 4.69
C PRO A 64 -12.60 36.86 6.10
N ASP A 65 -13.31 35.90 6.69
CA ASP A 65 -13.87 36.02 8.03
C ASP A 65 -12.77 36.05 9.11
N VAL A 66 -11.71 35.25 8.92
CA VAL A 66 -10.53 35.25 9.79
C VAL A 66 -9.75 36.56 9.63
N ALA A 67 -9.65 37.10 8.41
CA ALA A 67 -9.00 38.38 8.18
C ALA A 67 -9.76 39.54 8.85
N GLU A 68 -11.09 39.50 8.86
CA GLU A 68 -11.92 40.49 9.55
C GLU A 68 -11.80 40.39 11.08
N ALA A 69 -11.84 39.17 11.63
CA ALA A 69 -11.64 38.94 13.06
C ALA A 69 -10.27 39.44 13.54
N ILE A 70 -9.20 39.20 12.75
CA ILE A 70 -7.85 39.72 13.06
C ILE A 70 -7.85 41.25 13.05
N LYS A 71 -8.49 41.90 12.06
CA LYS A 71 -8.58 43.38 12.02
C LYS A 71 -9.29 43.94 13.24
N GLN A 72 -10.40 43.34 13.66
CA GLN A 72 -11.13 43.77 14.85
C GLN A 72 -10.29 43.58 16.12
N ALA A 73 -9.60 42.44 16.26
CA ALA A 73 -8.73 42.17 17.39
C ALA A 73 -7.59 43.20 17.50
N VAL A 74 -6.95 43.55 16.38
CA VAL A 74 -5.89 44.57 16.34
C VAL A 74 -6.44 45.96 16.67
N ALA A 75 -7.62 46.32 16.18
CA ALA A 75 -8.26 47.59 16.49
C ALA A 75 -8.60 47.72 17.99
N GLN A 76 -9.12 46.65 18.61
CA GLN A 76 -9.39 46.58 20.05
C GLN A 76 -8.10 46.63 20.88
N PHE A 77 -7.04 45.95 20.46
CA PHE A 77 -5.75 46.03 21.14
C PHE A 77 -5.21 47.46 21.13
N ARG A 78 -5.23 48.12 19.96
CA ARG A 78 -4.72 49.49 19.82
C ARG A 78 -5.55 50.52 20.59
N SER A 79 -6.87 50.36 20.67
CA SER A 79 -7.71 51.24 21.49
C SER A 79 -7.47 51.04 22.99
N ARG A 80 -7.24 49.80 23.43
CA ARG A 80 -6.88 49.48 24.83
C ARG A 80 -5.48 49.92 25.21
N HIS A 81 -4.52 49.92 24.28
CA HIS A 81 -3.13 50.32 24.51
C HIS A 81 -2.80 51.79 24.19
N LYS A 82 -3.80 52.60 23.78
CA LYS A 82 -3.64 54.06 23.58
C LYS A 82 -4.06 54.85 24.83
N LYS A 83 -3.52 54.48 25.99
CA LYS A 83 -3.52 55.29 27.22
C LYS A 83 -2.08 55.50 27.67
#